data_AF-A0A1H1DZ48-F1
#
_entry.id   AF-A0A1H1DZ48-F1
#
_cell.length_a   1.000
_cell.length_b   1.000
_cell.length_c   1.000
_cell.angle_alpha   90.00
_cell.angle_beta   90.00
_cell.angle_gamma   90.00
#
_symmetry.space_group_name_H-M   'P 1'
#
loop_
_entity.id
_entity.type
_entity.pdbx_description
1 polymer ?
#
loop_
_entity_poly.entity_id
_entity_poly.type
_entity_poly.pdbx_seq_one_letter_code
_entity_poly.pdbx_strand_id
1 'polypeptide(L)'
;MSEQTDSGEDRRETGNSSASTKLFDIRTIIGGLFVVYGVLVGFAGIFPTKEGLAKAQGININLWTGLSMLLLGGLFLLWVKLRPLEAPEAPAEEASESAGPIA
;
A
#
# COMPACT_ATOMS: atom_id res chain seq x y z
N MET A 1 55.97 12.11 -20.44
CA MET A 1 54.90 11.18 -20.83
C MET A 1 53.79 11.35 -19.80
N SER A 2 52.89 12.30 -20.06
CA SER A 2 51.83 12.72 -19.16
C SER A 2 50.51 12.32 -19.80
N GLU A 3 50.14 11.05 -19.70
CA GLU A 3 48.81 10.57 -20.13
C GLU A 3 48.42 9.37 -19.28
N GLN A 4 47.67 9.63 -18.22
CA GLN A 4 46.67 8.72 -17.68
C GLN A 4 45.63 9.61 -16.99
N THR A 5 44.94 10.44 -17.76
CA THR A 5 43.53 10.23 -18.12
C THR A 5 42.65 10.01 -16.88
N ASP A 6 42.21 11.14 -16.34
CA ASP A 6 40.89 11.33 -15.75
C ASP A 6 39.82 10.71 -16.66
N SER A 7 39.07 9.71 -16.17
CA SER A 7 37.87 9.17 -16.83
C SER A 7 37.05 8.31 -15.85
N GLY A 8 36.19 8.98 -15.09
CA GLY A 8 34.78 8.57 -14.97
C GLY A 8 34.43 7.41 -14.03
N GLU A 9 34.42 7.67 -12.73
CA GLU A 9 33.50 6.98 -11.80
C GLU A 9 32.78 7.98 -10.87
N ASP A 10 32.27 9.07 -11.45
CA ASP A 10 31.03 9.63 -10.93
C ASP A 10 29.88 8.78 -11.51
N ARG A 11 28.96 8.37 -10.63
CA ARG A 11 27.64 7.80 -10.93
C ARG A 11 27.58 6.35 -11.42
N ARG A 12 27.70 5.42 -10.46
CA ARG A 12 26.80 4.25 -10.44
C ARG A 12 26.06 4.17 -9.11
N GLU A 13 25.24 5.18 -8.87
CA GLU A 13 23.91 4.93 -8.29
C GLU A 13 23.18 3.95 -9.21
N THR A 14 23.46 2.66 -9.06
CA THR A 14 22.72 1.61 -9.75
C THR A 14 21.78 1.03 -8.72
N GLY A 15 20.54 1.50 -8.84
CA GLY A 15 19.48 1.35 -7.86
C GLY A 15 19.33 -0.07 -7.37
N ASN A 16 19.64 -0.27 -6.09
CA ASN A 16 18.94 -1.26 -5.28
C ASN A 16 17.50 -0.78 -4.99
N SER A 17 16.79 -0.40 -6.05
CA SER A 17 15.36 -0.18 -6.07
C SER A 17 14.68 -1.38 -6.68
N SER A 18 15.15 -2.59 -6.33
CA SER A 18 14.27 -3.74 -6.14
C SER A 18 13.51 -3.58 -4.81
N ALA A 19 12.85 -2.42 -4.68
CA ALA A 19 11.58 -2.27 -4.00
C ALA A 19 10.50 -3.08 -4.75
N SER A 20 10.84 -4.32 -5.09
CA SER A 20 10.00 -5.36 -5.63
C SER A 20 8.82 -5.40 -4.70
N THR A 21 7.75 -4.75 -5.12
CA THR A 21 6.51 -4.74 -4.37
C THR A 21 6.65 -4.17 -2.95
N LYS A 22 6.34 -2.88 -2.84
CA LYS A 22 5.50 -2.34 -1.76
C LYS A 22 4.17 -3.10 -1.79
N LEU A 23 4.23 -4.37 -1.42
CA LEU A 23 3.36 -5.51 -1.75
C LEU A 23 1.96 -5.40 -1.11
N PHE A 24 1.65 -4.23 -0.59
CA PHE A 24 0.32 -3.79 -0.22
C PHE A 24 0.08 -2.44 -0.87
N ASP A 25 -0.48 -2.54 -2.08
CA ASP A 25 -1.07 -1.48 -2.89
C ASP A 25 -1.70 -0.39 -2.02
N ILE A 26 -1.55 0.87 -2.44
CA ILE A 26 -2.19 2.03 -1.82
C ILE A 26 -3.68 1.78 -1.54
N ARG A 27 -4.36 0.95 -2.36
CA ARG A 27 -5.73 0.49 -2.15
C ARG A 27 -5.95 -0.22 -0.81
N THR A 28 -5.02 -1.04 -0.36
CA THR A 28 -5.12 -1.73 0.94
C THR A 28 -4.88 -0.77 2.09
N ILE A 29 -3.93 0.16 1.97
CA ILE A 29 -3.64 1.17 3.00
C ILE A 29 -4.83 2.10 3.17
N ILE A 30 -5.32 2.68 2.07
CA ILE A 30 -6.48 3.57 2.08
C ILE A 30 -7.73 2.81 2.52
N GLY A 31 -7.98 1.63 1.97
CA GLY A 31 -9.14 0.79 2.32
C GLY A 31 -9.16 0.41 3.80
N GLY A 32 -8.02 -0.05 4.34
CA GLY A 32 -7.87 -0.38 5.75
C GLY A 32 -8.08 0.84 6.65
N LEU A 33 -7.53 2.00 6.27
CA LEU A 33 -7.73 3.26 7.00
C LEU A 33 -9.21 3.65 7.06
N PHE A 34 -9.92 3.59 5.93
CA PHE A 34 -11.37 3.85 5.86
C PHE A 34 -12.17 2.90 6.74
N VAL A 35 -11.81 1.62 6.79
CA VAL A 35 -12.48 0.65 7.67
C VAL A 35 -12.25 1.01 9.14
N VAL A 36 -11.01 1.26 9.56
CA VAL A 36 -10.69 1.61 10.96
C VAL A 36 -11.42 2.87 11.40
N TYR A 37 -11.31 3.96 10.62
CA TYR A 37 -12.03 5.20 10.94
C TYR A 37 -13.55 5.04 10.85
N GLY A 38 -14.05 4.31 9.86
CA GLY A 38 -15.47 4.02 9.70
C GLY A 38 -16.06 3.27 10.90
N VAL A 39 -15.32 2.30 11.45
CA VAL A 39 -15.68 1.59 12.68
C VAL A 39 -15.70 2.55 13.87
N LEU A 40 -14.65 3.35 14.09
CA LEU A 40 -14.59 4.30 15.20
C LEU A 40 -15.73 5.32 15.16
N VAL A 41 -15.94 5.95 14.01
CA VAL A 41 -16.98 6.97 13.79
C VAL A 41 -18.37 6.33 13.81
N GLY A 42 -18.51 5.12 13.28
CA GLY A 42 -19.76 4.34 13.32
C GLY A 42 -20.16 3.97 14.76
N PHE A 43 -19.22 3.47 15.57
CA PHE A 43 -19.46 3.18 16.99
C PHE A 43 -19.85 4.43 17.79
N ALA A 44 -19.19 5.56 17.53
CA ALA A 44 -19.58 6.85 18.11
C ALA A 44 -21.00 7.29 17.70
N GLY A 45 -21.50 6.83 16.54
CA GLY A 45 -22.87 7.05 16.09
C GLY A 45 -23.92 6.08 16.66
N ILE A 46 -23.51 4.89 17.12
CA ILE A 46 -24.43 3.88 17.72
C ILE A 46 -24.83 4.28 19.14
N PHE A 47 -23.93 4.88 19.91
CA PHE A 47 -24.19 5.38 21.27
C PHE A 47 -24.12 6.91 21.33
N PRO A 48 -25.03 7.63 20.68
CA PRO A 48 -24.98 9.08 20.70
C PRO A 48 -25.26 9.57 22.13
N THR A 49 -24.36 10.36 22.69
CA THR A 49 -24.61 11.11 23.92
C THR A 49 -25.77 12.08 23.67
N LYS A 50 -26.56 12.36 24.71
CA LYS A 50 -27.80 13.17 24.64
C LYS A 50 -27.58 14.56 24.01
N GLU A 51 -26.38 15.12 24.16
CA GLU A 51 -25.95 16.38 23.54
C GLU A 51 -25.73 16.27 22.01
N GLY A 52 -25.32 15.12 21.50
CA GLY A 52 -25.12 14.87 20.06
C GLY A 52 -26.44 14.78 19.29
N LEU A 53 -27.46 14.17 19.88
CA LEU A 53 -28.81 14.08 19.28
C LEU A 53 -29.49 15.45 19.17
N ALA A 54 -29.26 16.34 20.13
CA ALA A 54 -29.83 17.70 20.14
C ALA A 54 -29.24 18.59 19.03
N LYS A 55 -27.97 18.39 18.65
CA LYS A 55 -27.31 19.16 17.57
C LYS A 55 -27.57 18.62 16.18
N ALA A 56 -27.94 17.35 16.04
CA ALA A 56 -28.02 16.66 14.75
C ALA A 56 -29.44 16.53 14.18
N GLN A 57 -30.42 17.30 14.67
CA GLN A 57 -31.82 17.26 14.21
C GLN A 57 -32.42 15.84 14.13
N GLY A 58 -31.99 14.93 15.01
CA GLY A 58 -32.44 13.53 15.02
C GLY A 58 -31.77 12.60 14.00
N ILE A 59 -30.84 13.08 13.17
CA ILE A 59 -30.09 12.26 12.19
C ILE A 59 -28.67 12.05 12.70
N ASN A 60 -28.28 10.79 12.93
CA ASN A 60 -26.94 10.45 13.39
C ASN A 60 -25.91 10.61 12.27
N ILE A 61 -25.30 11.80 12.16
CA ILE A 61 -24.29 12.10 11.13
C ILE A 61 -23.05 11.22 11.25
N ASN A 62 -22.63 10.90 12.47
CA ASN A 62 -21.51 9.99 12.73
C ASN A 62 -21.83 8.56 12.26
N LEU A 63 -23.06 8.08 12.46
CA LEU A 63 -23.46 6.75 12.00
C LEU A 63 -23.43 6.67 10.46
N TRP A 64 -24.02 7.66 9.78
CA TRP A 64 -24.04 7.72 8.31
C TRP A 64 -22.65 7.90 7.70
N THR A 65 -21.82 8.74 8.31
CA THR A 65 -20.44 8.96 7.87
C THR A 65 -19.59 7.71 8.07
N GLY A 66 -19.68 7.09 9.25
CA GLY A 66 -18.99 5.84 9.56
C GLY A 66 -19.43 4.69 8.65
N LEU A 67 -20.74 4.57 8.39
CA LEU A 67 -21.29 3.57 7.47
C LEU A 67 -20.80 3.79 6.03
N SER A 68 -20.79 5.03 5.56
CA SER A 68 -20.28 5.37 4.22
C SER A 68 -18.81 5.03 4.09
N MET A 69 -18.00 5.37 5.09
CA MET A 69 -16.57 5.01 5.14
C MET A 69 -16.37 3.49 5.16
N LEU A 70 -17.21 2.74 5.88
CA LEU A 70 -17.14 1.28 5.93
C LEU A 70 -17.48 0.64 4.59
N LEU A 71 -18.52 1.14 3.90
CA LEU A 71 -18.90 0.68 2.57
C LEU A 71 -17.79 0.94 1.54
N LEU A 72 -17.21 2.15 1.53
CA LEU A 72 -16.10 2.48 0.64
C LEU A 72 -14.86 1.65 0.97
N GLY A 73 -14.45 1.58 2.24
CA GLY A 73 -13.30 0.79 2.67
C GLY A 73 -13.47 -0.70 2.34
N GLY A 74 -14.66 -1.25 2.58
CA GLY A 74 -15.02 -2.62 2.22
C GLY A 74 -14.96 -2.87 0.71
N LEU A 75 -15.42 -1.91 -0.11
CA LEU A 75 -15.29 -1.99 -1.57
C LEU A 75 -13.82 -2.03 -2.00
N PHE A 76 -12.96 -1.20 -1.41
CA PHE A 76 -11.53 -1.20 -1.70
C PHE A 76 -10.87 -2.54 -1.32
N LEU A 77 -11.20 -3.09 -0.15
CA LEU A 77 -10.68 -4.40 0.26
C LEU A 77 -11.20 -5.54 -0.62
N LEU A 78 -12.48 -5.50 -1.00
CA LEU A 78 -13.07 -6.44 -1.95
C LEU A 78 -12.37 -6.35 -3.31
N TRP A 79 -12.05 -5.14 -3.76
CA TRP A 79 -11.32 -4.91 -5.00
C TRP A 79 -9.91 -5.50 -4.96
N VAL A 80 -9.18 -5.34 -3.86
CA VAL A 80 -7.86 -5.97 -3.66
C VAL A 80 -7.97 -7.49 -3.74
N LYS A 81 -9.01 -8.07 -3.13
CA LYS A 81 -9.28 -9.51 -3.19
C LYS A 81 -9.63 -9.98 -4.60
N LEU A 82 -10.34 -9.17 -5.39
CA LEU A 82 -10.72 -9.49 -6.78
C LEU A 82 -9.58 -9.25 -7.79
N ARG A 83 -8.64 -8.34 -7.51
CA ARG A 83 -7.52 -7.99 -8.38
C ARG A 83 -6.20 -7.99 -7.59
N PRO A 84 -5.68 -9.17 -7.22
CA PRO A 84 -4.36 -9.28 -6.60
C PRO A 84 -3.28 -8.74 -7.55
N LEU A 85 -2.32 -7.98 -7.01
CA LEU A 85 -1.16 -7.55 -7.79
C LEU A 85 -0.22 -8.74 -7.96
N GLU A 86 0.05 -9.11 -9.21
CA GLU A 86 1.03 -10.14 -9.55
C GLU A 86 2.43 -9.67 -9.16
N ALA A 87 3.15 -10.51 -8.40
CA ALA A 87 4.52 -10.21 -8.00
C ALA A 87 5.45 -10.29 -9.23
N PRO A 88 6.44 -9.39 -9.37
CA PRO A 88 7.42 -9.50 -10.45
C PRO A 88 8.15 -10.85 -10.36
N GLU A 89 8.15 -11.64 -11.44
CA GLU A 89 8.92 -12.87 -11.53
C GLU A 89 10.41 -12.55 -11.29
N ALA A 90 11.03 -13.28 -10.36
CA ALA A 90 12.45 -13.14 -10.09
C ALA A 90 13.24 -13.52 -11.36
N PRO A 91 14.22 -12.72 -11.82
CA PRO A 91 15.01 -13.06 -12.99
C PRO A 91 15.73 -14.39 -12.76
N ALA A 92 15.46 -15.37 -13.61
CA ALA A 92 16.14 -16.67 -13.63
C ALA A 92 17.50 -16.54 -14.35
N GLU A 93 18.43 -15.77 -13.80
CA GLU A 93 19.84 -15.74 -14.21
C GLU A 93 20.63 -15.62 -12.91
N GLU A 94 21.14 -16.71 -12.34
CA GLU A 94 22.56 -17.03 -12.36
C GLU A 94 22.74 -18.47 -11.84
N ALA A 95 22.64 -19.49 -12.70
CA ALA A 95 22.90 -20.87 -12.30
C ALA A 95 23.71 -21.68 -13.33
N SER A 96 24.41 -21.06 -14.29
CA SER A 96 25.09 -21.83 -15.35
C SER A 96 26.46 -21.34 -15.84
N GLU A 97 27.12 -20.37 -15.20
CA GLU A 97 28.44 -19.89 -15.66
C GLU A 97 29.58 -20.10 -14.63
N SER A 98 29.65 -21.27 -13.98
CA SER A 98 30.82 -21.63 -13.15
C SER A 98 31.23 -23.11 -13.21
N ALA A 99 30.52 -23.96 -13.96
CA ALA A 99 30.89 -25.36 -14.14
C ALA A 99 31.54 -25.59 -15.51
N GLY A 100 32.70 -24.97 -15.74
CA GLY A 100 33.59 -25.31 -16.85
C GLY A 100 34.61 -26.37 -16.41
N PRO A 101 34.73 -27.52 -17.09
CA PRO A 101 35.75 -28.52 -16.80
C PRO A 101 37.08 -28.09 -17.44
N ILE A 102 38.15 -28.05 -16.66
CA ILE A 102 39.51 -28.11 -17.21
C ILE A 102 40.25 -29.25 -16.51
N ALA A 103 40.26 -30.38 -17.24
CA ALA A 103 41.25 -31.44 -17.12
C ALA A 103 42.53 -31.04 -17.87
#